data_AF-A0A7C7HME1-F1
#
_entry.id   AF-A0A7C7HME1-F1
#
_cell.length_a   1.000
_cell.length_b   1.000
_cell.length_c   1.000
_cell.angle_alpha   90.00
_cell.angle_beta   90.00
_cell.angle_gamma   90.00
#
_symmetry.space_group_name_H-M   'P 1'
#
loop_
_entity.id
_entity.type
_entity.pdbx_description
1 polymer ?
#
loop_
_entity_poly.entity_id
_entity_poly.type
_entity_poly.pdbx_seq_one_letter_code
_entity_poly.pdbx_strand_id
1 'polypeptide(L)' 'GNVRVENRAVLGSESQLKGDLVYRMLVIEEGAQFQGHCVLAGSEPALEPEQHSETPSADHHSDHDDE' A
#
# COMPACT_ATOMS: atom_id res chain seq x y z
N GLY A 1 -4.30 0.81 -18.38
CA GLY A 1 -4.18 2.26 -18.62
C GLY A 1 -4.45 3.00 -17.33
N ASN A 2 -4.14 4.29 -17.30
CA ASN A 2 -4.30 5.12 -16.11
C ASN A 2 -5.74 5.63 -16.02
N VAL A 3 -6.31 5.59 -14.82
CA VAL A 3 -7.71 5.93 -14.56
C VAL A 3 -7.77 7.01 -13.48
N ARG A 4 -8.57 8.04 -13.73
CA ARG A 4 -8.85 9.11 -12.77
C ARG A 4 -10.35 9.23 -12.54
N VAL A 5 -10.75 9.11 -11.27
CA VAL A 5 -12.14 9.15 -10.84
C VAL A 5 -12.30 10.20 -9.75
N GLU A 6 -13.20 11.15 -9.94
CA GLU A 6 -13.37 12.29 -9.03
C GLU A 6 -14.12 11.91 -7.74
N ASN A 7 -15.01 10.93 -7.83
CA ASN A 7 -15.86 10.48 -6.72
C ASN A 7 -15.57 9.02 -6.35
N ARG A 8 -16.30 8.07 -6.95
CA ARG A 8 -16.24 6.65 -6.57
C ARG A 8 -15.79 5.79 -7.73
N ALA A 9 -14.70 5.05 -7.55
CA ALA A 9 -14.24 3.99 -8.42
C ALA A 9 -14.78 2.64 -7.92
N VAL A 10 -15.28 1.81 -8.82
CA VAL A 10 -15.68 0.43 -8.53
C VAL A 10 -14.91 -0.49 -9.47
N LEU A 11 -14.07 -1.35 -8.92
CA LEU A 11 -13.50 -2.48 -9.65
C LEU A 11 -14.48 -3.64 -9.52
N GLY A 12 -15.20 -3.91 -10.60
CA GLY A 12 -16.20 -4.98 -10.64
C GLY A 12 -15.58 -6.38 -10.53
N SER A 13 -16.40 -7.39 -10.28
CA SER A 13 -15.93 -8.76 -10.09
C SER A 13 -15.03 -9.25 -11.24
N GLU A 14 -13.93 -9.93 -10.89
CA GLU A 14 -12.91 -10.45 -11.82
C GLU A 14 -12.25 -9.42 -12.75
N SER A 15 -12.47 -8.11 -12.52
CA SER A 15 -11.87 -7.05 -13.33
C SER A 15 -10.36 -6.93 -13.10
N GLN A 16 -9.63 -6.49 -14.13
CA GLN A 16 -8.19 -6.26 -14.03
C GLN A 16 -7.86 -4.83 -14.43
N LEU A 17 -7.33 -4.06 -13.48
CA LEU A 17 -6.81 -2.73 -13.72
C LEU A 17 -5.28 -2.75 -13.62
N LYS A 18 -4.61 -2.55 -14.76
CA LYS A 18 -3.15 -2.36 -14.84
C LYS A 18 -2.84 -0.92 -15.21
N GLY A 19 -2.23 -0.17 -14.31
CA GLY A 19 -1.92 1.25 -14.46
C GLY A 19 -2.31 2.04 -13.21
N ASP A 20 -2.09 3.35 -13.27
CA ASP A 20 -2.27 4.20 -12.09
C ASP A 20 -3.76 4.53 -11.87
N LEU A 21 -4.19 4.57 -10.62
CA LEU A 21 -5.57 4.86 -10.22
C LEU A 21 -5.62 6.05 -9.26
N VAL A 22 -6.25 7.13 -9.70
CA VAL A 22 -6.56 8.30 -8.87
C VAL A 22 -8.04 8.25 -8.48
N TYR A 23 -8.37 8.20 -7.19
CA TYR A 23 -9.74 7.99 -6.71
C TYR A 23 -10.01 8.68 -5.38
N ARG A 24 -11.26 9.04 -5.08
CA ARG A 24 -11.64 9.53 -3.74
C ARG A 24 -12.24 8.42 -2.86
N MET A 25 -12.94 7.47 -3.47
CA MET A 25 -13.46 6.26 -2.83
C MET A 25 -13.27 5.08 -3.79
N LEU A 26 -12.71 3.97 -3.29
CA LEU A 26 -12.48 2.75 -4.06
C LEU A 26 -13.28 1.59 -3.47
N VAL A 27 -14.04 0.91 -4.32
CA VAL A 27 -14.74 -0.34 -3.99
C VAL A 27 -14.16 -1.44 -4.87
N ILE A 28 -13.73 -2.53 -4.25
CA ILE A 28 -13.15 -3.71 -4.90
C ILE A 28 -14.15 -4.85 -4.71
N GLU A 29 -14.66 -5.40 -5.81
CA GLU A 29 -15.52 -6.59 -5.79
C GLU A 29 -14.69 -7.88 -5.90
N GLU A 30 -15.35 -9.03 -5.72
CA GLU A 30 -14.69 -10.33 -5.63
C GLU A 30 -13.85 -10.64 -6.89
N GLY A 31 -12.61 -11.09 -6.67
CA GLY A 31 -11.69 -11.47 -7.76
C GLY A 31 -11.13 -10.29 -8.56
N ALA A 32 -11.50 -9.05 -8.23
CA ALA A 32 -10.94 -7.87 -8.87
C ALA A 32 -9.45 -7.71 -8.51
N GLN A 33 -8.65 -7.33 -9.50
CA GLN A 33 -7.20 -7.20 -9.40
C GLN A 33 -6.77 -5.81 -9.86
N PHE A 34 -5.87 -5.21 -9.11
CA PHE A 34 -5.27 -3.92 -9.40
C PHE A 34 -3.75 -4.01 -9.31
N GLN A 35 -3.06 -3.44 -10.28
CA GLN A 35 -1.60 -3.33 -10.30
C GLN A 35 -1.19 -1.96 -10.86
N GLY A 36 -0.59 -1.13 -10.01
CA GLY A 36 -0.11 0.21 -10.37
C GLY A 36 -0.04 1.11 -9.15
N HIS A 37 0.16 2.42 -9.35
CA HIS A 37 0.15 3.37 -8.25
C HIS A 37 -1.27 3.84 -7.94
N CYS A 38 -1.63 3.81 -6.66
CA CYS A 38 -2.86 4.39 -6.15
C CYS A 38 -2.60 5.77 -5.57
N VAL A 39 -3.44 6.75 -5.94
CA VAL A 39 -3.40 8.11 -5.39
C VAL A 39 -4.79 8.51 -4.94
N LEU A 40 -4.92 8.87 -3.66
CA LEU A 40 -6.17 9.35 -3.12
C LEU A 40 -6.42 10.80 -3.57
N ALA A 41 -7.54 11.05 -4.22
CA ALA A 41 -7.92 12.35 -4.76
C ALA A 41 -8.38 13.28 -3.63
N GLY A 42 -7.75 14.44 -3.53
CA GLY A 42 -8.12 15.49 -2.56
C GLY A 42 -7.45 15.38 -1.19
N SER A 43 -6.58 14.38 -0.98
CA SER A 43 -5.57 14.43 0.07
C SER A 43 -4.33 15.12 -0.49
N GLU A 44 -3.91 16.21 0.14
CA GLU A 44 -2.52 16.66 0.03
C GLU A 44 -1.62 15.47 0.37
N PRO A 45 -0.52 15.22 -0.35
CA PRO A 45 0.34 14.10 -0.04
C PRO A 45 0.80 14.27 1.40
N ALA A 46 0.34 13.38 2.28
CA ALA A 46 0.98 13.22 3.57
C ALA A 46 2.42 12.79 3.24
N LEU A 47 3.35 13.74 3.35
CA LEU A 47 4.78 13.44 3.38
C LEU A 47 4.98 12.53 4.60
N GLU A 48 4.81 11.22 4.42
CA GLU A 48 5.21 10.27 5.44
C GLU A 48 6.74 10.23 5.43
N PRO A 49 7.39 10.48 6.58
CA PRO A 49 8.83 10.38 6.67
C PRO A 49 9.25 8.93 6.42
N GLU A 50 10.23 8.75 5.55
CA GLU A 50 10.90 7.47 5.35
C GLU A 50 11.46 6.98 6.69
N GLN A 51 10.87 5.96 7.29
CA GLN A 51 11.46 5.24 8.43
C GLN A 51 11.42 3.74 8.13
N HIS A 52 12.38 3.39 7.28
CA HIS A 52 13.22 2.19 7.34
C HIS A 52 12.65 0.95 8.03
N SER A 53 12.51 -0.09 7.21
CA SER A 53 12.65 -1.48 7.60
C SER A 53 13.80 -1.67 8.60
N GLU A 54 13.50 -2.16 9.80
CA GLU A 54 14.48 -2.91 10.59
C GLU A 54 13.85 -4.24 11.00
N THR A 55 14.27 -5.29 10.29
CA THR A 55 14.02 -6.70 10.66
C THR A 55 14.94 -7.08 11.85
N PRO A 56 14.57 -8.10 12.63
CA PRO A 56 14.98 -8.24 14.03
C PRO A 56 16.39 -8.82 14.19
N SER A 57 17.27 -8.10 14.89
CA SER A 57 18.53 -8.68 15.37
C SER A 57 18.28 -9.44 16.67
N ALA A 58 18.33 -10.77 16.55
CA ALA A 58 18.38 -11.68 17.68
C ALA A 58 19.78 -11.63 18.29
N ASP A 59 20.00 -10.78 19.28
CA ASP A 59 21.20 -10.85 20.12
C ASP A 59 20.91 -11.72 21.36
N HIS A 60 21.12 -13.02 21.17
CA HIS A 60 21.40 -13.96 22.25
C HIS A 60 22.78 -13.63 22.82
N HIS A 61 22.85 -12.97 23.97
CA HIS A 61 24.05 -12.99 24.80
C HIS A 61 23.82 -13.91 25.99
N SER A 62 24.03 -15.19 25.72
CA SER A 62 24.36 -16.19 26.72
C SER A 62 25.88 -16.40 26.68
N ASP A 63 26.59 -15.95 27.72
CA ASP A 63 27.93 -16.38 28.18
C ASP A 63 28.19 -15.54 29.47
N HIS A 64 28.11 -16.07 30.70
CA HIS A 64 29.03 -16.96 31.44
C HIS A 64 30.40 -16.32 31.77
N ASP A 65 30.83 -16.55 33.04
CA ASP A 65 32.10 -16.21 33.72
C ASP A 65 32.28 -14.75 34.19
N ASP A 66 32.84 -14.39 35.35
CA ASP A 66 33.31 -15.02 36.60
C ASP A 66 33.70 -13.84 37.54
N GLU A 67 33.27 -13.82 38.81
CA GLU A 67 33.96 -13.13 39.92
C GLU A 67 33.55 -13.70 41.28
#